data_AF-A0ABD5Z6Y8-F1
#
_entry.id   AF-A0ABD5Z6Y8-F1
#
_cell.length_a   1.000
_cell.length_b   1.000
_cell.length_c   1.000
_cell.angle_alpha   90.00
_cell.angle_beta   90.00
_cell.angle_gamma   90.00
#
_symmetry.space_group_name_H-M   'P 1'
#
loop_
_entity.id
_entity.type
_entity.pdbx_description
1 polymer ?
#
loop_
_entity_poly.entity_id
_entity_poly.type
_entity_poly.pdbx_seq_one_letter_code
_entity_poly.pdbx_strand_id
1 'polypeptide(L)'
;MPTDRRRFLAGAGTTLVAGLAGCASASALPFLGSEKEWKLRAMRADPDSTDHVCELDAGFVDAHPNLATVLDRADRTPRGEWCDGMLLTVETGNQLGRDLSTHCGDEFRGLYVYEGTHYFVSLLDRFPQNEQGHANGDGHHDGNDSHDGHDHSH
;
A
#
# COMPACT_ATOMS: atom_id res chain seq x y z
N MET A 1 -4.28 3.40 62.04
CA MET A 1 -4.15 1.96 62.38
C MET A 1 -4.96 1.16 61.36
N PRO A 2 -4.33 0.55 60.34
CA PRO A 2 -5.03 -0.38 59.46
C PRO A 2 -4.82 -1.82 59.93
N THR A 3 -5.91 -2.46 60.36
CA THR A 3 -5.99 -3.90 60.63
C THR A 3 -6.98 -4.48 59.62
N ASP A 4 -6.54 -5.37 58.74
CA ASP A 4 -6.95 -6.78 58.76
C ASP A 4 -6.30 -7.52 57.60
N ARG A 5 -5.47 -8.51 57.94
CA ARG A 5 -5.01 -9.56 57.01
C ARG A 5 -6.02 -10.68 57.08
N ARG A 6 -6.66 -11.04 55.96
CA ARG A 6 -7.15 -12.41 55.75
C ARG A 6 -6.84 -12.90 54.34
N ARG A 7 -5.86 -13.80 54.29
CA ARG A 7 -5.58 -14.72 53.19
C ARG A 7 -6.56 -15.90 53.33
N PHE A 8 -7.24 -16.29 52.25
CA PHE A 8 -7.85 -17.61 52.14
C PHE A 8 -7.23 -18.34 50.95
N LEU A 9 -6.77 -19.57 51.24
CA LEU A 9 -6.14 -20.50 50.32
C LEU A 9 -7.18 -21.43 49.70
N ALA A 10 -6.89 -21.78 48.44
CA ALA A 10 -7.14 -23.06 47.78
C ALA A 10 -8.60 -23.56 47.60
N GLY A 11 -9.04 -23.55 46.35
CA GLY A 11 -10.04 -24.48 45.83
C GLY A 11 -9.50 -25.11 44.55
N ALA A 12 -9.00 -26.35 44.65
CA ALA A 12 -8.73 -27.19 43.50
C ALA A 12 -10.07 -27.70 42.94
N GLY A 13 -10.35 -27.39 41.69
CA GLY A 13 -11.54 -27.86 40.98
C GLY A 13 -11.18 -28.17 39.53
N THR A 14 -10.76 -29.41 39.29
CA THR A 14 -10.67 -29.99 37.94
C THR A 14 -12.07 -30.31 37.44
N THR A 15 -12.53 -29.60 36.42
CA THR A 15 -13.59 -30.08 35.53
C THR A 15 -13.07 -30.02 34.10
N LEU A 16 -13.00 -31.20 33.48
CA LEU A 16 -12.68 -31.42 32.08
C LEU A 16 -13.96 -31.75 31.32
N VAL A 17 -13.89 -31.53 30.00
CA VAL A 17 -14.77 -31.99 28.90
C VAL A 17 -15.96 -31.07 28.61
N ALA A 18 -16.26 -30.62 27.39
CA ALA A 18 -15.57 -30.49 26.10
C ALA A 18 -16.52 -29.68 25.18
N GLY A 19 -16.02 -29.06 24.11
CA GLY A 19 -16.86 -28.82 22.92
C GLY A 19 -16.98 -27.39 22.41
N LEU A 20 -15.87 -26.73 22.13
CA LEU A 20 -15.75 -25.95 20.89
C LEU A 20 -14.46 -26.40 20.24
N ALA A 21 -14.57 -27.06 19.08
CA ALA A 21 -13.47 -27.32 18.17
C ALA A 21 -12.99 -25.98 17.60
N GLY A 22 -12.37 -25.16 18.44
CA GLY A 22 -11.49 -24.10 17.99
C GLY A 22 -10.24 -24.80 17.50
N CYS A 23 -10.07 -24.86 16.18
CA CYS A 23 -8.82 -25.26 15.57
C CYS A 23 -7.69 -24.38 16.12
N ALA A 24 -7.04 -24.88 17.17
CA ALA A 24 -5.68 -24.52 17.51
C ALA A 24 -4.77 -25.15 16.44
N SER A 25 -4.74 -24.51 15.28
CA SER A 25 -3.52 -24.44 14.48
C SER A 25 -2.65 -23.41 15.20
N ALA A 26 -1.84 -23.78 16.19
CA ALA A 26 -0.49 -24.23 15.91
C ALA A 26 0.09 -23.43 14.72
N SER A 27 0.52 -22.21 15.00
CA SER A 27 1.67 -21.58 14.38
C SER A 27 1.83 -21.83 12.87
N ALA A 28 0.91 -21.33 12.05
CA ALA A 28 1.20 -21.11 10.64
C ALA A 28 1.90 -19.75 10.52
N LEU A 29 3.22 -19.77 10.81
CA LEU A 29 4.31 -18.93 10.30
C LEU A 29 4.04 -17.41 10.20
N PRO A 30 4.92 -16.51 10.71
CA PRO A 30 5.02 -15.21 10.05
C PRO A 30 5.31 -15.51 8.58
N PHE A 31 4.31 -15.25 7.73
CA PHE A 31 4.43 -15.38 6.29
C PHE A 31 5.73 -14.71 5.89
N LEU A 32 6.60 -15.52 5.32
CA LEU A 32 7.95 -15.17 4.91
C LEU A 32 7.88 -13.91 4.05
N GLY A 33 8.51 -12.83 4.51
CA GLY A 33 8.76 -11.64 3.71
C GLY A 33 7.53 -10.78 3.39
N SER A 34 7.06 -9.97 4.35
CA SER A 34 6.50 -8.67 3.95
C SER A 34 7.66 -7.81 3.45
N GLU A 35 8.18 -8.14 2.27
CA GLU A 35 9.22 -7.37 1.60
C GLU A 35 8.63 -5.98 1.40
N LYS A 36 9.21 -5.01 2.13
CA LYS A 36 8.76 -3.63 2.06
C LYS A 36 9.41 -2.97 0.87
N GLU A 37 8.89 -3.37 -0.29
CA GLU A 37 9.35 -2.99 -1.62
C GLU A 37 9.19 -1.50 -1.88
N TRP A 38 8.07 -0.94 -1.45
CA TRP A 38 7.70 0.40 -1.85
C TRP A 38 8.09 1.42 -0.79
N LYS A 39 8.60 2.57 -1.23
CA LYS A 39 8.76 3.75 -0.39
C LYS A 39 7.80 4.84 -0.84
N LEU A 40 6.82 5.13 0.01
CA LEU A 40 5.89 6.24 -0.16
C LEU A 40 6.43 7.49 0.55
N ARG A 41 6.46 8.63 -0.14
CA ARG A 41 6.81 9.93 0.44
C ARG A 41 6.05 11.06 -0.22
N ALA A 42 5.91 12.18 0.48
CA ALA A 42 5.31 13.39 -0.04
C ALA A 42 6.21 14.61 0.19
N MET A 43 6.03 15.63 -0.64
CA MET A 43 6.69 16.93 -0.53
C MET A 43 5.65 18.01 -0.82
N ARG A 44 5.60 19.05 0.01
CA ARG A 44 4.82 20.25 -0.32
C ARG A 44 5.43 20.99 -1.49
N ALA A 45 4.62 21.25 -2.49
CA ALA A 45 5.01 21.83 -3.76
C ALA A 45 4.50 23.25 -3.93
N ASP A 46 5.03 23.93 -4.95
CA ASP A 46 4.47 25.17 -5.45
C ASP A 46 3.29 24.88 -6.39
N PRO A 47 2.14 25.57 -6.27
CA PRO A 47 1.02 25.37 -7.19
C PRO A 47 1.41 25.61 -8.65
N ASP A 48 2.39 26.48 -8.91
CA ASP A 48 2.86 26.80 -10.26
C ASP A 48 3.93 25.80 -10.77
N SER A 49 4.16 24.67 -10.08
CA SER A 49 5.21 23.71 -10.48
C SER A 49 4.85 22.90 -11.73
N THR A 50 3.55 22.76 -12.05
CA THR A 50 3.05 22.03 -13.24
C THR A 50 1.59 22.39 -13.51
N ASP A 51 1.19 22.33 -14.77
CA ASP A 51 -0.21 22.49 -15.20
C ASP A 51 -1.08 21.25 -14.92
N HIS A 52 -0.47 20.12 -14.52
CA HIS A 52 -1.18 18.87 -14.25
C HIS A 52 -1.49 18.75 -12.77
N VAL A 53 -2.76 18.95 -12.42
CA VAL A 53 -3.24 18.91 -11.03
C VAL A 53 -4.38 17.91 -10.89
N CYS A 54 -4.33 17.09 -9.85
CA CYS A 54 -5.37 16.15 -9.46
C CYS A 54 -5.83 16.45 -8.04
N GLU A 55 -7.13 16.64 -7.85
CA GLU A 55 -7.71 16.85 -6.52
C GLU A 55 -7.95 15.50 -5.83
N LEU A 56 -7.44 15.37 -4.61
CA LEU A 56 -7.71 14.27 -3.71
C LEU A 56 -8.82 14.69 -2.76
N ASP A 57 -9.99 14.07 -2.85
CA ASP A 57 -11.04 14.29 -1.87
C ASP A 57 -10.75 13.56 -0.55
N ALA A 58 -11.42 14.00 0.53
CA ALA A 58 -11.25 13.43 1.86
C ALA A 58 -11.56 11.92 1.90
N GLY A 59 -12.56 11.47 1.13
CA GLY A 59 -12.92 10.06 1.06
C GLY A 59 -11.79 9.20 0.49
N PHE A 60 -11.12 9.68 -0.56
CA PHE A 60 -9.94 9.02 -1.11
C PHE A 60 -8.80 8.93 -0.09
N VAL A 61 -8.50 10.02 0.62
CA VAL A 61 -7.41 10.05 1.61
C VAL A 61 -7.73 9.18 2.83
N ASP A 62 -8.96 9.17 3.30
CA ASP A 62 -9.43 8.31 4.41
C ASP A 62 -9.34 6.82 4.07
N ALA A 63 -9.62 6.44 2.82
CA ALA A 63 -9.45 5.07 2.34
C ALA A 63 -7.98 4.61 2.32
N HIS A 64 -7.03 5.56 2.30
CA HIS A 64 -5.60 5.31 2.18
C HIS A 64 -4.83 5.90 3.38
N PRO A 65 -4.87 5.25 4.57
CA PRO A 65 -4.25 5.80 5.79
C PRO A 65 -2.74 6.03 5.66
N ASN A 66 -2.06 5.27 4.79
CA ASN A 66 -0.65 5.49 4.50
C ASN A 66 -0.40 6.81 3.74
N LEU A 67 -1.30 7.17 2.83
CA LEU A 67 -1.27 8.45 2.12
C LEU A 67 -1.54 9.60 3.08
N ALA A 68 -2.62 9.51 3.88
CA ALA A 68 -2.94 10.50 4.91
C ALA A 68 -1.74 10.79 5.82
N THR A 69 -1.05 9.72 6.26
CA THR A 69 0.13 9.84 7.13
C THR A 69 1.30 10.58 6.46
N VAL A 70 1.58 10.34 5.17
CA VAL A 70 2.69 11.05 4.51
C VAL A 70 2.33 12.48 4.14
N LEU A 71 1.07 12.79 3.86
CA LEU A 71 0.60 14.17 3.64
C LEU A 71 0.75 15.00 4.92
N ASP A 72 0.28 14.48 6.07
CA ASP A 72 0.45 15.12 7.38
C ASP A 72 1.93 15.30 7.78
N ARG A 73 2.82 14.37 7.38
CA ARG A 73 4.27 14.56 7.55
C ARG A 73 4.82 15.65 6.64
N ALA A 74 4.37 15.72 5.39
CA ALA A 74 4.79 16.75 4.45
C ALA A 74 4.39 18.16 4.92
N ASP A 75 3.26 18.31 5.60
CA ASP A 75 2.84 19.59 6.19
C ASP A 75 3.76 20.09 7.30
N ARG A 76 4.39 19.16 8.01
CA ARG A 76 5.36 19.45 9.07
C ARG A 76 6.80 19.55 8.54
N THR A 77 7.03 19.15 7.29
CA THR A 77 8.34 19.20 6.62
C THR A 77 8.48 20.53 5.87
N PRO A 78 9.65 21.19 5.83
CA PRO A 78 9.84 22.40 5.05
C PRO A 78 9.39 22.23 3.59
N ARG A 79 8.83 23.29 3.00
CA ARG A 79 8.38 23.27 1.60
C ARG A 79 9.57 23.00 0.67
N GLY A 80 9.35 22.20 -0.36
CA GLY A 80 10.43 21.77 -1.27
C GLY A 80 11.34 20.68 -0.72
N GLU A 81 11.07 20.17 0.49
CA GLU A 81 11.76 19.03 1.07
C GLU A 81 10.85 17.79 1.14
N TRP A 82 11.42 16.62 0.84
CA TRP A 82 10.72 15.35 0.97
C TRP A 82 10.59 14.98 2.45
N CYS A 83 9.38 14.64 2.89
CA CYS A 83 9.20 14.11 4.23
C CYS A 83 9.88 12.73 4.40
N ASP A 84 10.04 12.31 5.65
CA ASP A 84 10.41 10.93 5.96
C ASP A 84 9.35 9.97 5.42
N GLY A 85 9.72 9.24 4.38
CA GLY A 85 8.86 8.29 3.70
C GLY A 85 8.54 7.06 4.54
N MET A 86 7.45 6.39 4.18
CA MET A 86 7.03 5.13 4.77
C MET A 86 7.33 3.97 3.85
N LEU A 87 7.61 2.82 4.45
CA LEU A 87 7.84 1.58 3.73
C LEU A 87 6.55 0.78 3.67
N LEU A 88 6.10 0.46 2.46
CA LEU A 88 4.89 -0.30 2.17
C LEU A 88 5.25 -1.67 1.63
N THR A 89 4.38 -2.64 1.84
CA THR A 89 4.46 -3.95 1.17
C THR A 89 4.18 -3.81 -0.32
N VAL A 90 4.55 -4.83 -1.11
CA VAL A 90 4.19 -4.93 -2.54
C VAL A 90 2.70 -4.67 -2.76
N GLU A 91 1.85 -5.39 -2.02
CA GLU A 91 0.39 -5.32 -2.16
C GLU A 91 -0.13 -3.90 -1.91
N THR A 92 0.27 -3.29 -0.80
CA THR A 92 -0.20 -1.95 -0.43
C THR A 92 0.34 -0.87 -1.38
N GLY A 93 1.60 -0.98 -1.81
CA GLY A 93 2.17 -0.05 -2.78
C GLY A 93 1.50 -0.14 -4.15
N ASN A 94 1.29 -1.37 -4.65
CA ASN A 94 0.61 -1.60 -5.93
C ASN A 94 -0.85 -1.16 -5.89
N GLN A 95 -1.56 -1.43 -4.79
CA GLN A 95 -2.93 -0.96 -4.60
C GLN A 95 -3.01 0.56 -4.63
N LEU A 96 -2.21 1.25 -3.80
CA LEU A 96 -2.20 2.71 -3.76
C LEU A 96 -1.84 3.33 -5.13
N GLY A 97 -0.87 2.75 -5.84
CA GLY A 97 -0.50 3.20 -7.18
C GLY A 97 -1.64 3.08 -8.19
N ARG A 98 -2.37 1.95 -8.19
CA ARG A 98 -3.55 1.76 -9.04
C ARG A 98 -4.69 2.69 -8.67
N ASP A 99 -4.94 2.89 -7.39
CA ASP A 99 -6.02 3.73 -6.91
C ASP A 99 -5.75 5.20 -7.26
N LEU A 100 -4.50 5.67 -7.11
CA LEU A 100 -4.08 7.01 -7.58
C LEU A 100 -4.21 7.16 -9.10
N SER A 101 -3.77 6.18 -9.88
CA SER A 101 -3.89 6.19 -11.35
C SER A 101 -5.36 6.21 -11.79
N THR A 102 -6.20 5.42 -11.14
CA THR A 102 -7.64 5.35 -11.45
C THR A 102 -8.34 6.66 -11.09
N HIS A 103 -7.97 7.26 -9.96
CA HIS A 103 -8.56 8.50 -9.46
C HIS A 103 -8.19 9.72 -10.31
N CYS A 104 -6.92 9.82 -10.71
CA CYS A 104 -6.38 10.99 -11.41
C CYS A 104 -6.32 10.85 -12.94
N GLY A 105 -6.76 9.70 -13.48
CA GLY A 105 -6.57 9.33 -14.88
C GLY A 105 -5.24 8.60 -15.09
N ASP A 106 -5.25 7.64 -16.01
CA ASP A 106 -4.10 6.78 -16.31
C ASP A 106 -2.81 7.58 -16.52
N GLU A 107 -1.72 7.11 -15.90
CA GLU A 107 -0.37 7.69 -16.00
C GLU A 107 -0.18 9.09 -15.38
N PHE A 108 -1.08 9.55 -14.51
CA PHE A 108 -0.94 10.85 -13.85
C PHE A 108 0.38 10.98 -13.05
N ARG A 109 1.21 11.96 -13.44
CA ARG A 109 2.47 12.33 -12.77
C ARG A 109 2.54 13.84 -12.50
N GLY A 110 1.48 14.38 -11.90
CA GLY A 110 1.36 15.81 -11.58
C GLY A 110 1.34 16.12 -10.08
N LEU A 111 0.76 17.27 -9.75
CA LEU A 111 0.50 17.70 -8.38
C LEU A 111 -0.79 17.11 -7.86
N TYR A 112 -0.74 16.64 -6.62
CA TYR A 112 -1.92 16.22 -5.88
C TYR A 112 -2.36 17.37 -4.97
N VAL A 113 -3.63 17.73 -5.01
CA VAL A 113 -4.20 18.78 -4.14
C VAL A 113 -5.06 18.13 -3.07
N TYR A 114 -4.71 18.36 -1.82
CA TYR A 114 -5.48 17.90 -0.67
C TYR A 114 -5.66 19.05 0.32
N GLU A 115 -6.91 19.33 0.71
CA GLU A 115 -7.27 20.46 1.58
C GLU A 115 -6.67 21.81 1.12
N GLY A 116 -6.60 22.02 -0.19
CA GLY A 116 -6.04 23.23 -0.81
C GLY A 116 -4.51 23.32 -0.82
N THR A 117 -3.81 22.33 -0.29
CA THR A 117 -2.34 22.24 -0.33
C THR A 117 -1.88 21.35 -1.48
N HIS A 118 -0.80 21.76 -2.15
CA HIS A 118 -0.25 21.06 -3.31
C HIS A 118 0.92 20.17 -2.88
N TYR A 119 0.92 18.92 -3.34
CA TYR A 119 1.92 17.92 -2.98
C TYR A 119 2.46 17.20 -4.22
N PHE A 120 3.75 16.93 -4.20
CA PHE A 120 4.32 15.83 -4.98
C PHE A 120 4.26 14.56 -4.14
N VAL A 121 3.61 13.52 -4.67
CA VAL A 121 3.57 12.19 -4.06
C VAL A 121 4.43 11.25 -4.89
N SER A 122 5.29 10.48 -4.22
CA SER A 122 6.22 9.55 -4.87
C SER A 122 6.10 8.18 -4.23
N LEU A 123 5.76 7.19 -5.05
CA LEU A 123 5.90 5.77 -4.76
C LEU A 123 7.13 5.26 -5.51
N LEU A 124 8.15 4.82 -4.77
CA LEU A 124 9.40 4.30 -5.32
C LEU A 124 9.51 2.81 -5.02
N ASP A 125 9.65 2.01 -6.06
CA ASP A 125 10.06 0.62 -5.92
C ASP A 125 11.56 0.58 -5.54
N ARG A 126 11.86 -0.07 -4.42
CA ARG A 126 13.22 -0.24 -3.92
C ARG A 126 13.90 -1.50 -4.44
N PHE A 127 13.15 -2.43 -5.03
CA PHE A 127 13.66 -3.70 -5.56
C PHE A 127 13.06 -3.99 -6.94
N PRO A 128 13.33 -3.14 -7.96
CA PRO A 128 12.75 -3.28 -9.31
C PRO A 128 13.14 -4.59 -10.04
N GLN A 129 14.02 -5.40 -9.45
CA GLN A 129 14.54 -6.64 -9.99
C GLN A 129 13.73 -7.88 -9.56
N ASN A 130 12.71 -7.72 -8.71
CA ASN A 130 11.96 -8.85 -8.14
C ASN A 130 10.73 -9.29 -8.95
N GLU A 131 10.48 -8.67 -10.12
CA GLU A 131 9.38 -8.91 -11.08
C GLU A 131 7.94 -8.85 -10.49
N GLN A 132 7.79 -8.68 -9.17
CA GLN A 132 6.53 -8.73 -8.45
C GLN A 132 5.84 -7.35 -8.33
N GLY A 133 6.58 -6.26 -8.55
CA GLY A 133 6.05 -4.88 -8.49
C GLY A 133 5.32 -4.39 -9.75
N HIS A 134 5.43 -5.09 -10.89
CA HIS A 134 4.99 -4.58 -12.20
C HIS A 134 4.00 -5.49 -12.95
N ALA A 135 3.65 -6.66 -12.41
CA ALA A 135 2.78 -7.61 -13.11
C ALA A 135 1.29 -7.26 -12.95
N ASN A 136 0.83 -6.22 -13.65
CA ASN A 136 -0.56 -6.09 -14.12
C ASN A 136 -0.55 -5.20 -15.36
N GLY A 137 -0.19 -5.81 -16.48
CA GLY A 137 -0.19 -5.22 -17.81
C GLY A 137 -0.08 -6.35 -18.82
N ASP A 138 -1.16 -7.14 -18.95
CA ASP A 138 -1.31 -8.14 -20.01
C ASP A 138 -1.11 -7.49 -21.38
N GLY A 139 0.02 -7.79 -22.01
CA GLY A 139 0.28 -7.58 -23.43
C GLY A 139 0.19 -8.90 -24.18
N HIS A 140 -1.04 -9.37 -24.33
CA HIS A 140 -1.46 -10.42 -25.25
C HIS A 140 -0.93 -10.09 -26.67
N HIS A 141 0.08 -10.81 -27.16
CA HIS A 141 0.39 -10.87 -28.59
C HIS A 141 -0.38 -12.05 -29.20
N ASP A 142 -1.70 -11.92 -29.27
CA ASP A 142 -2.56 -12.80 -30.04
C ASP A 142 -3.11 -12.03 -31.24
N GLY A 143 -2.71 -12.47 -32.44
CA GLY A 143 -3.41 -12.19 -33.69
C GLY A 143 -2.88 -11.04 -34.54
N ASN A 144 -2.13 -11.38 -35.59
CA ASN A 144 -2.59 -11.33 -36.98
C ASN A 144 -1.49 -10.86 -37.97
N ASP A 145 -0.88 -11.80 -38.67
CA ASP A 145 -0.54 -11.61 -40.08
C ASP A 145 -0.71 -12.94 -40.82
N SER A 146 -1.93 -13.12 -41.30
CA SER A 146 -2.19 -13.98 -42.44
C SER A 146 -1.52 -13.37 -43.66
N HIS A 147 -0.56 -14.07 -44.27
CA HIS A 147 -0.31 -13.92 -45.70
C HIS A 147 -0.10 -15.29 -46.35
N ASP A 148 -1.15 -15.66 -47.07
CA ASP A 148 -1.22 -16.64 -48.14
C ASP A 148 0.02 -16.57 -49.06
N GLY A 149 0.53 -17.73 -49.45
CA GLY A 149 1.69 -17.84 -50.32
C GLY A 149 2.01 -19.27 -50.70
N HIS A 150 1.08 -19.90 -51.43
CA HIS A 150 1.39 -20.95 -52.41
C HIS A 150 2.73 -20.66 -53.12
N ASP A 151 3.63 -21.65 -53.23
CA ASP A 151 3.83 -22.30 -54.53
C ASP A 151 4.74 -23.54 -54.43
N HIS A 152 4.42 -24.47 -55.32
CA HIS A 152 4.95 -25.81 -55.45
C HIS A 152 6.32 -25.85 -56.17
N SER A 153 7.06 -26.93 -55.90
CA SER A 153 7.83 -27.74 -56.86
C SER A 153 8.63 -27.05 -57.99
N HIS A 154 9.93 -27.36 -58.07
CA HIS A 154 10.57 -28.04 -59.21
C HIS A 154 12.00 -28.48 -58.86
#